data_AF-A0A6F9BGD9-F1
#
_entry.id   AF-A0A6F9BGD9-F1
#
_cell.length_a   1.000
_cell.length_b   1.000
_cell.length_c   1.000
_cell.angle_alpha   90.00
_cell.angle_beta   90.00
_cell.angle_gamma   90.00
#
_symmetry.space_group_name_H-M   'P 1'
#
loop_
_entity.id
_entity.type
_entity.pdbx_description
1 polymer ?
#
loop_
_entity_poly.entity_id
_entity_poly.type
_entity_poly.pdbx_seq_one_letter_code
_entity_poly.pdbx_strand_id
1 'polypeptide(L)'
;MEKLTEKDKELIRGSWESLGKNKVPHGVIMFSRLFELEPALLNLFHYNTNCSPTQDCLSSPEFLDHVTKVVGESLLYMLQCSLGQGYTAPLRQAWLNMYSIVVAAMSRGWAKNGEHKTD
;
A
#
# COMPACT_ATOMS: atom_id res chain seq x y z
N MET A 1 1.70 -15.39 -11.60
CA MET A 1 1.47 -13.95 -11.34
C MET A 1 0.33 -13.53 -12.26
N GLU A 2 -0.88 -13.36 -11.72
CA GLU A 2 -2.01 -12.91 -12.53
C GLU A 2 -1.69 -11.53 -13.09
N LYS A 3 -1.79 -11.42 -14.42
CA LYS A 3 -1.53 -10.18 -15.13
C LYS A 3 -2.84 -9.38 -15.11
N LEU A 4 -2.79 -8.10 -14.77
CA LEU A 4 -3.97 -7.22 -14.86
C LEU A 4 -4.54 -7.27 -16.27
N THR A 5 -5.85 -7.45 -16.38
CA THR A 5 -6.56 -7.36 -17.65
C THR A 5 -6.59 -5.91 -18.13
N GLU A 6 -6.85 -5.66 -19.41
CA GLU A 6 -7.02 -4.28 -19.89
C GLU A 6 -8.19 -3.58 -19.20
N LYS A 7 -9.27 -4.31 -18.93
CA LYS A 7 -10.41 -3.81 -18.15
C LYS A 7 -10.01 -3.39 -16.73
N ASP A 8 -9.18 -4.17 -16.04
CA ASP A 8 -8.69 -3.79 -14.72
C ASP A 8 -7.88 -2.50 -14.79
N LYS A 9 -7.01 -2.37 -15.80
CA LYS A 9 -6.20 -1.16 -15.98
C LYS A 9 -7.06 0.07 -16.28
N GLU A 10 -8.11 -0.06 -17.08
CA GLU A 10 -9.06 1.01 -17.35
C GLU A 10 -9.78 1.46 -16.07
N LEU A 11 -10.27 0.50 -15.28
CA LEU A 11 -10.91 0.77 -13.98
C LEU A 11 -9.96 1.48 -13.01
N ILE A 12 -8.73 0.99 -12.88
CA ILE A 12 -7.71 1.59 -12.00
C ILE A 12 -7.37 3.01 -12.46
N ARG A 13 -7.09 3.22 -13.75
CA ARG A 13 -6.72 4.55 -14.28
C ARG A 13 -7.86 5.53 -14.15
N GLY A 14 -9.07 5.15 -14.59
CA GLY A 14 -10.23 6.03 -14.54
C GLY A 14 -10.61 6.42 -13.12
N SER A 15 -10.58 5.46 -12.18
CA SER A 15 -10.83 5.76 -10.77
C SER A 15 -9.73 6.61 -10.13
N TRP A 16 -8.46 6.38 -10.47
CA TRP A 16 -7.38 7.23 -9.96
C TRP A 16 -7.47 8.65 -10.51
N GLU A 17 -7.81 8.80 -11.79
CA GLU A 17 -8.00 10.10 -12.45
C GLU A 17 -9.17 10.88 -11.84
N SER A 18 -10.29 10.21 -11.57
CA SER A 18 -11.49 10.84 -11.01
C SER A 18 -11.30 11.43 -9.60
N LEU A 19 -10.27 10.99 -8.85
CA LEU A 19 -9.88 11.63 -7.59
C LEU A 19 -9.40 13.09 -7.75
N GLY A 20 -9.19 13.56 -8.98
CA GLY A 20 -8.81 14.95 -9.30
C GLY A 20 -7.32 15.24 -9.12
N LYS A 21 -6.82 16.38 -9.59
CA LYS A 21 -5.36 16.67 -9.59
C LYS A 21 -4.75 16.75 -8.18
N ASN A 22 -5.49 17.29 -7.21
CA ASN A 22 -5.03 17.38 -5.83
C ASN A 22 -5.27 16.05 -5.10
N LYS A 23 -4.20 15.30 -4.85
CA LYS A 23 -4.26 14.01 -4.16
C LYS A 23 -4.02 14.10 -2.64
N VAL A 24 -3.68 15.29 -2.13
CA VAL A 24 -3.30 15.46 -0.71
C VAL A 24 -4.41 15.01 0.25
N PRO A 25 -5.69 15.44 0.09
CA PRO A 25 -6.75 15.02 1.02
C PRO A 25 -6.96 13.50 1.05
N HIS A 26 -6.84 12.85 -0.10
CA HIS A 26 -6.98 11.40 -0.22
C HIS A 26 -5.83 10.67 0.49
N GLY A 27 -4.60 11.18 0.34
CA GLY A 27 -3.45 10.68 1.09
C GLY A 27 -3.64 10.78 2.60
N VAL A 28 -4.21 11.89 3.09
CA VAL A 28 -4.51 12.06 4.53
C VAL A 28 -5.50 10.99 5.01
N ILE A 29 -6.55 10.68 4.24
CA ILE A 29 -7.50 9.60 4.57
C ILE A 29 -6.79 8.25 4.65
N MET A 30 -5.96 7.92 3.66
CA MET A 30 -5.21 6.66 3.63
C MET A 30 -4.29 6.52 4.86
N PHE A 31 -3.48 7.55 5.16
CA PHE A 31 -2.54 7.47 6.29
C PHE A 31 -3.24 7.53 7.64
N SER A 32 -4.33 8.28 7.78
CA SER A 32 -5.14 8.26 9.00
C SER A 32 -5.63 6.84 9.28
N ARG A 33 -6.17 6.16 8.26
CA ARG A 33 -6.60 4.76 8.38
C ARG A 33 -5.45 3.81 8.70
N LEU A 34 -4.29 4.01 8.09
CA LEU A 34 -3.10 3.20 8.36
C LEU A 34 -2.70 3.24 9.83
N PHE A 35 -2.68 4.43 10.43
CA PHE A 35 -2.31 4.60 11.84
C PHE A 35 -3.42 4.20 12.82
N GLU A 36 -4.69 4.24 12.40
CA GLU A 36 -5.78 3.63 13.16
C GLU A 36 -5.65 2.10 13.23
N LEU A 37 -5.25 1.47 12.11
CA LEU A 37 -5.06 0.02 12.02
C LEU A 37 -3.79 -0.44 12.75
N GLU A 38 -2.71 0.35 12.65
CA GLU A 38 -1.43 0.04 13.30
C GLU A 38 -0.76 1.32 13.84
N PRO A 39 -1.08 1.73 15.09
CA PRO A 39 -0.53 2.95 15.69
C PRO A 39 1.00 2.94 15.80
N ALA A 40 1.63 1.75 15.93
CA ALA A 40 3.07 1.63 16.03
C ALA A 40 3.81 2.13 14.78
N LEU A 41 3.14 2.15 13.61
CA LEU A 41 3.73 2.68 12.38
C LEU A 41 4.01 4.18 12.44
N LEU A 42 3.35 4.94 13.33
CA LEU A 42 3.65 6.38 13.52
C LEU A 42 5.13 6.61 13.84
N ASN A 43 5.76 5.68 14.55
CA ASN A 43 7.17 5.77 14.91
C ASN A 43 8.12 5.70 13.70
N LEU A 44 7.63 5.22 12.55
CA LEU A 44 8.41 5.19 11.29
C LEU A 44 8.36 6.55 10.55
N PHE A 45 7.42 7.43 10.89
CA PHE A 45 7.20 8.72 10.25
C PHE A 45 7.69 9.87 11.14
N HIS A 46 8.98 9.83 11.51
CA HIS A 46 9.60 10.93 12.24
C HIS A 46 10.08 12.00 11.24
N TYR A 47 9.37 13.14 11.17
CA TYR A 47 9.85 14.32 10.44
C TYR A 47 11.03 14.93 11.21
N ASN A 48 12.23 14.56 10.78
CA ASN A 48 13.53 15.04 11.27
C ASN A 48 13.94 14.52 12.67
N THR A 49 14.71 13.41 12.69
CA THR A 49 16.06 13.29 13.30
C THR A 49 16.52 11.84 13.20
N ASN A 50 17.66 11.64 12.53
CA ASN A 50 18.56 10.47 12.53
C ASN A 50 17.94 9.10 12.87
N CYS A 51 17.62 8.32 11.83
CA CYS A 51 17.30 6.89 11.96
C CYS A 51 18.44 6.13 12.68
N SER A 52 18.11 5.44 13.77
CA SER A 52 18.90 4.29 14.24
C SER A 52 18.14 2.98 13.98
N PRO A 53 18.84 1.88 13.70
CA PRO A 53 18.24 0.73 13.03
C PRO A 53 17.64 -0.26 14.04
N THR A 54 16.35 -0.54 13.91
CA THR A 54 15.84 -1.89 14.20
C THR A 54 15.56 -2.55 12.85
N GLN A 55 16.62 -2.75 12.07
CA GLN A 55 16.53 -3.29 10.71
C GLN A 55 16.13 -4.78 10.72
N ASP A 56 16.40 -5.49 11.82
CA ASP A 56 16.07 -6.91 11.96
C ASP A 56 14.56 -7.16 12.12
N CYS A 57 13.83 -6.25 12.76
CA CYS A 57 12.38 -6.38 12.95
C CYS A 57 11.60 -6.11 11.66
N LEU A 58 12.08 -5.16 10.84
CA LEU A 58 11.45 -4.80 9.55
C LEU A 58 11.62 -5.88 8.47
N SER A 59 12.45 -6.88 8.74
CA SER A 59 12.82 -7.94 7.81
C SER A 59 12.01 -9.22 8.00
N SER A 60 11.22 -9.35 9.07
CA SER A 60 10.49 -10.59 9.33
C SER A 60 9.36 -10.79 8.31
N PRO A 61 9.19 -12.01 7.77
CA PRO A 61 8.10 -12.31 6.83
C PRO A 61 6.73 -11.95 7.39
N GLU A 62 6.50 -12.18 8.69
CA GLU A 62 5.24 -11.89 9.37
C GLU A 62 4.99 -10.38 9.47
N PHE A 63 6.02 -9.59 9.72
CA PHE A 63 5.92 -8.13 9.74
C PHE A 63 5.66 -7.57 8.35
N LEU A 64 6.36 -8.07 7.33
CA LEU A 64 6.14 -7.64 5.94
C LEU A 64 4.73 -8.00 5.44
N ASP A 65 4.22 -9.19 5.78
CA ASP A 65 2.84 -9.58 5.48
C ASP A 65 1.83 -8.66 6.17
N HIS A 66 2.02 -8.39 7.47
CA HIS A 66 1.16 -7.48 8.22
C HIS A 66 1.16 -6.05 7.64
N VAL A 67 2.34 -5.47 7.41
CA VAL A 67 2.49 -4.10 6.90
C VAL A 67 1.87 -3.97 5.50
N THR A 68 2.14 -4.92 4.61
CA THR A 68 1.55 -4.89 3.27
C THR A 68 0.03 -5.01 3.33
N LYS A 69 -0.50 -5.85 4.21
CA LYS A 69 -1.95 -5.96 4.41
C LYS A 69 -2.58 -4.65 4.90
N VAL A 70 -2.03 -4.00 5.93
CA VAL A 70 -2.62 -2.75 6.48
C VAL A 70 -2.50 -1.57 5.51
N VAL A 71 -1.42 -1.50 4.72
CA VAL A 71 -1.26 -0.49 3.66
C VAL A 71 -2.26 -0.72 2.53
N GLY A 72 -2.45 -1.97 2.09
CA GLY A 72 -3.45 -2.32 1.09
C GLY A 72 -4.88 -2.01 1.55
N GLU A 73 -5.22 -2.35 2.79
CA GLU A 73 -6.52 -2.02 3.39
C GLU A 73 -6.75 -0.51 3.42
N SER A 74 -5.76 0.25 3.88
CA SER A 74 -5.82 1.72 3.97
C SER A 74 -5.99 2.38 2.60
N LEU A 75 -5.34 1.84 1.57
CA LEU A 75 -5.52 2.28 0.18
C LEU A 75 -6.95 2.04 -0.30
N LEU A 76 -7.51 0.85 -0.06
CA LEU A 76 -8.88 0.50 -0.46
C LEU A 76 -9.92 1.32 0.30
N TYR A 77 -9.69 1.54 1.60
CA TYR A 77 -10.53 2.40 2.43
C TYR A 77 -10.56 3.84 1.89
N MET A 78 -9.40 4.40 1.57
CA MET A 78 -9.31 5.71 0.94
C MET A 78 -10.11 5.77 -0.36
N LEU A 79 -9.93 4.77 -1.26
CA LEU A 79 -10.66 4.72 -2.52
C LEU A 79 -12.18 4.64 -2.29
N GLN A 80 -12.63 3.87 -1.30
CA GLN A 80 -14.04 3.78 -0.93
C GLN A 80 -14.59 5.12 -0.45
N CYS A 81 -13.89 5.80 0.45
CA CYS A 81 -14.28 7.11 0.97
C CYS A 81 -14.31 8.18 -0.13
N SER A 82 -13.30 8.20 -0.99
CA SER A 82 -13.13 9.24 -2.00
C SER A 82 -14.01 9.06 -3.24
N LEU A 83 -14.35 7.82 -3.61
CA LEU A 83 -15.16 7.52 -4.79
C LEU A 83 -16.65 7.35 -4.45
N GLY A 84 -17.00 7.08 -3.19
CA GLY A 84 -18.38 6.89 -2.75
C GLY A 84 -19.11 5.84 -3.57
N GLN A 85 -20.21 6.22 -4.23
CA GLN A 85 -20.99 5.32 -5.09
C GLN A 85 -20.21 4.80 -6.32
N GLY A 86 -19.15 5.50 -6.74
CA GLY A 86 -18.26 5.04 -7.81
C GLY A 86 -17.36 3.86 -7.41
N TYR A 87 -17.28 3.54 -6.10
CA TYR A 87 -16.51 2.40 -5.60
C TYR A 87 -17.29 1.09 -5.76
N THR A 88 -17.10 0.44 -6.90
CA THR A 88 -17.81 -0.81 -7.26
C THR A 88 -17.00 -2.05 -6.91
N ALA A 89 -17.66 -3.22 -6.80
CA ALA A 89 -16.97 -4.49 -6.54
C ALA A 89 -15.92 -4.86 -7.60
N PRO A 90 -16.17 -4.71 -8.92
CA PRO A 90 -15.12 -4.93 -9.92
C PRO A 90 -13.93 -3.98 -9.78
N LEU A 91 -14.20 -2.72 -9.42
CA LEU A 91 -13.14 -1.74 -9.18
C LEU A 91 -12.28 -2.13 -7.97
N ARG A 92 -12.92 -2.50 -6.86
CA ARG A 92 -12.23 -3.02 -5.67
C ARG A 92 -11.31 -4.20 -6.02
N GLN A 93 -11.83 -5.15 -6.80
CA GLN A 93 -11.05 -6.31 -7.22
C GLN A 93 -9.85 -5.92 -8.11
N ALA A 94 -10.04 -4.99 -9.04
CA ALA A 94 -8.95 -4.49 -9.87
C ALA A 94 -7.83 -3.84 -9.03
N TRP A 95 -8.18 -3.02 -8.04
CA TRP A 95 -7.21 -2.43 -7.10
C TRP A 95 -6.52 -3.46 -6.21
N LEU A 96 -7.24 -4.48 -5.74
CA LEU A 96 -6.66 -5.61 -5.01
C LEU A 96 -5.64 -6.36 -5.86
N ASN A 97 -5.98 -6.70 -7.11
CA ASN A 97 -5.07 -7.39 -8.02
C ASN A 97 -3.81 -6.57 -8.29
N MET A 98 -3.96 -5.26 -8.47
CA MET A 98 -2.83 -4.35 -8.70
C MET A 98 -1.94 -4.25 -7.47
N TYR A 99 -2.52 -4.12 -6.28
CA TYR A 99 -1.74 -4.04 -5.05
C TYR A 99 -0.99 -5.36 -4.78
N SER A 100 -1.60 -6.52 -5.01
CA SER A 100 -0.93 -7.82 -4.92
C SER A 100 0.28 -7.93 -5.85
N ILE A 101 0.22 -7.32 -7.04
CA ILE A 101 1.37 -7.23 -7.96
C ILE A 101 2.50 -6.40 -7.36
N VAL A 102 2.18 -5.25 -6.74
CA VAL A 102 3.16 -4.39 -6.07
C VAL A 102 3.82 -5.12 -4.91
N VAL A 103 3.03 -5.75 -4.03
CA VAL A 103 3.55 -6.56 -2.92
C VAL A 103 4.47 -7.65 -3.44
N ALA A 104 4.03 -8.43 -4.43
CA ALA A 104 4.86 -9.49 -5.00
C ALA A 104 6.17 -8.97 -5.61
N ALA A 105 6.16 -7.78 -6.21
CA ALA A 105 7.38 -7.14 -6.73
C ALA A 105 8.32 -6.70 -5.61
N MET A 106 7.80 -6.05 -4.57
CA MET A 106 8.56 -5.63 -3.39
C MET A 106 9.16 -6.83 -2.66
N SER A 107 8.39 -7.89 -2.41
CA SER A 107 8.88 -9.11 -1.75
C SER A 107 9.99 -9.80 -2.54
N ARG A 108 9.87 -9.87 -3.88
CA ARG A 108 10.95 -10.39 -4.72
C ARG A 108 12.22 -9.52 -4.67
N GLY A 109 12.06 -8.20 -4.67
CA GLY A 109 13.17 -7.26 -4.54
C GLY A 109 13.88 -7.42 -3.19
N TRP A 110 13.10 -7.59 -2.12
CA TRP A 110 13.59 -7.86 -0.78
C TRP A 110 14.38 -9.17 -0.71
N ALA A 111 13.83 -10.28 -1.19
CA ALA A 111 14.52 -11.57 -1.20
C ALA A 111 15.85 -11.53 -1.97
N LYS A 112 15.91 -10.80 -3.09
CA LYS A 112 17.14 -10.69 -3.90
C LYS A 112 18.25 -9.83 -3.27
N ASN A 113 17.88 -8.80 -2.51
CA ASN A 113 18.83 -7.78 -2.04
C ASN A 113 19.00 -7.74 -0.50
N GLY A 114 18.09 -8.36 0.25
CA GLY A 114 18.09 -8.43 1.71
C GLY A 114 19.00 -9.52 2.26
N GLU A 115 19.21 -10.62 1.52
CA GLU A 115 20.10 -11.72 1.94
C GLU A 115 21.59 -11.39 1.78
N HIS A 116 21.97 -10.47 0.88
CA HIS A 116 23.38 -10.13 0.64
C HIS A 116 23.96 -9.13 1.68
N LYS A 117 23.25 -8.90 2.79
CA LYS A 117 23.71 -8.08 3.93
C LYS A 117 23.75 -8.84 5.25
N THR A 118 23.82 -10.17 5.20
CA THR A 118 24.27 -10.97 6.34
C THR A 118 25.66 -11.49 6.02
N ASP A 119 26.68 -10.78 6.53
CA ASP A 119 28.00 -11.37 6.79
C ASP A 119 27.88 -12.44 7.88
#